data_AF-A0A511YSS0-F1
#
_entry.id   AF-A0A511YSS0-F1
#
_cell.length_a   1.000
_cell.length_b   1.000
_cell.length_c   1.000
_cell.angle_alpha   90.00
_cell.angle_beta   90.00
_cell.angle_gamma   90.00
#
_symmetry.space_group_name_H-M   'P 1'
#
loop_
_entity.id
_entity.type
_entity.pdbx_description
1 polymer ?
#
loop_
_entity_poly.entity_id
_entity_poly.type
_entity_poly.pdbx_seq_one_letter_code
_entity_poly.pdbx_strand_id
1 'polypeptide(L)'
;MYKQIIIILLILSYNFNKSQQLVYRNDTIIGKLHQNAVIKCDDCYNYSEENILRKAILLKLPVEITCDNKNNCNYELIYNYELSRVDSKRAIIKFNSYSNGDSYWLYLKNIDQNIYIYKKILYKNGIYKKRIKSNDYDYLPATEVCFENLNIKVVKYISFEDHFNSVVFKNCYKCPIQVKVENCIKNQRINYKW
;
A
#
# COMPACT_ATOMS: atom_id res chain seq x y z
N MET A 1 6.24 -48.19 18.02
CA MET A 1 5.56 -47.62 16.84
C MET A 1 4.51 -46.55 17.18
N TYR A 2 3.85 -46.59 18.34
CA TYR A 2 2.86 -45.56 18.73
C TYR A 2 3.44 -44.13 18.92
N LYS A 3 4.69 -44.02 19.40
CA LYS A 3 5.34 -42.72 19.64
C LYS A 3 5.68 -41.92 18.37
N GLN A 4 5.88 -42.57 17.23
CA GLN A 4 6.19 -41.89 15.96
C GLN A 4 4.93 -41.33 15.29
N ILE A 5 3.77 -41.96 15.48
CA ILE A 5 2.48 -41.50 14.92
C ILE A 5 2.02 -40.18 15.58
N ILE A 6 2.28 -40.02 16.89
CA ILE A 6 1.92 -38.81 17.65
C ILE A 6 2.70 -37.58 17.15
N ILE A 7 3.98 -37.75 16.78
CA ILE A 7 4.84 -36.66 16.29
C ILE A 7 4.37 -36.17 14.92
N ILE A 8 3.94 -37.08 14.04
CA ILE A 8 3.41 -36.71 12.71
C ILE A 8 2.08 -35.97 12.81
N LEU A 9 1.18 -36.37 13.73
CA LEU A 9 -0.07 -35.65 14.01
C LEU A 9 0.16 -34.25 14.60
N LEU A 10 1.15 -34.09 15.49
CA LEU A 10 1.54 -32.78 16.04
C LEU A 10 2.10 -31.84 14.97
N ILE A 11 2.93 -32.33 14.04
CA ILE A 11 3.48 -31.54 12.94
C ILE A 11 2.40 -31.17 11.90
N LEU A 12 1.42 -32.04 11.67
CA LEU A 12 0.26 -31.74 10.80
C LEU A 12 -0.67 -30.70 11.43
N SER A 13 -0.89 -30.74 12.75
CA SER A 13 -1.72 -29.76 13.46
C SER A 13 -1.11 -28.36 13.53
N TYR A 14 0.22 -28.24 13.41
CA TYR A 14 0.91 -26.95 13.40
C TYR A 14 0.76 -26.18 12.07
N ASN A 15 0.37 -26.87 10.98
CA ASN A 15 0.42 -26.32 9.64
C ASN A 15 -0.91 -25.73 9.11
N PHE A 16 -2.00 -25.73 9.89
CA PHE A 16 -3.32 -25.34 9.37
C PHE A 16 -4.08 -24.36 10.25
N ASN A 17 -3.46 -23.25 10.63
CA ASN A 17 -4.20 -22.04 10.99
C ASN A 17 -3.39 -20.79 10.59
N LYS A 18 -3.13 -20.61 9.29
CA LYS A 18 -3.02 -19.23 8.80
C LYS A 18 -4.36 -18.59 9.09
N SER A 19 -4.39 -17.64 10.03
CA SER A 19 -5.57 -16.85 10.36
C SER A 19 -6.21 -16.37 9.06
N GLN A 20 -7.40 -16.91 8.73
CA GLN A 20 -8.06 -16.58 7.48
C GLN A 20 -8.52 -15.12 7.55
N GLN A 21 -7.98 -14.28 6.68
CA GLN A 21 -8.26 -12.86 6.63
C GLN A 21 -9.67 -12.60 6.11
N LEU A 22 -10.50 -11.93 6.91
CA LEU A 22 -11.91 -11.65 6.62
C LEU A 22 -12.07 -10.46 5.68
N VAL A 23 -13.06 -10.52 4.80
CA VAL A 23 -13.44 -9.42 3.89
C VAL A 23 -14.75 -8.82 4.38
N TYR A 24 -14.79 -7.49 4.41
CA TYR A 24 -15.89 -6.71 4.94
C TYR A 24 -16.49 -5.77 3.89
N ARG A 25 -17.79 -5.55 3.97
CA ARG A 25 -18.52 -4.47 3.29
C ARG A 25 -19.49 -3.84 4.28
N ASN A 26 -19.47 -2.51 4.43
CA ASN A 26 -20.32 -1.81 5.41
C ASN A 26 -20.27 -2.46 6.82
N ASP A 27 -19.06 -2.77 7.29
CA ASP A 27 -18.79 -3.46 8.56
C ASP A 27 -19.38 -4.88 8.72
N THR A 28 -19.97 -5.45 7.66
CA THR A 28 -20.44 -6.84 7.62
C THR A 28 -19.43 -7.74 6.94
N ILE A 29 -19.21 -8.95 7.47
CA ILE A 29 -18.34 -9.95 6.86
C ILE A 29 -19.05 -10.54 5.64
N ILE A 30 -18.42 -10.48 4.47
CA ILE A 30 -18.97 -10.98 3.20
C ILE A 30 -18.17 -12.16 2.62
N GLY A 31 -17.04 -12.51 3.23
CA GLY A 31 -16.16 -13.55 2.73
C GLY A 31 -14.78 -13.52 3.38
N LYS A 32 -13.83 -14.16 2.69
CA LYS A 32 -12.44 -14.33 3.11
C LYS A 32 -11.52 -14.14 1.92
N LEU A 33 -10.33 -13.59 2.15
CA LEU A 33 -9.33 -13.44 1.10
C LEU A 33 -8.94 -14.81 0.51
N HIS A 34 -8.66 -14.84 -0.78
CA HIS A 34 -8.30 -16.03 -1.57
C HIS A 34 -9.38 -17.12 -1.59
N GLN A 35 -10.63 -16.76 -1.30
CA GLN A 35 -11.79 -17.64 -1.41
C GLN A 35 -12.79 -17.09 -2.42
N ASN A 36 -13.62 -18.00 -2.95
CA ASN A 36 -14.63 -17.69 -3.95
C ASN A 36 -15.50 -16.49 -3.51
N ALA A 37 -15.54 -15.47 -4.34
CA ALA A 37 -16.36 -14.29 -4.17
C ALA A 37 -17.78 -14.57 -4.63
N VAL A 38 -18.73 -14.39 -3.71
CA VAL A 38 -20.17 -14.61 -3.95
C VAL A 38 -20.93 -13.28 -4.06
N ILE A 39 -20.35 -12.19 -3.56
CA ILE A 39 -20.99 -10.88 -3.47
C ILE A 39 -20.12 -9.86 -4.20
N LYS A 40 -20.74 -9.04 -5.07
CA LYS A 40 -20.05 -7.93 -5.75
C LYS A 40 -19.39 -6.98 -4.75
N CYS A 41 -18.21 -6.50 -5.11
CA CYS A 41 -17.28 -5.86 -4.20
C CYS A 41 -16.73 -4.56 -4.78
N ASP A 42 -17.52 -3.49 -4.68
CA ASP A 42 -17.13 -2.18 -5.20
C ASP A 42 -16.40 -1.33 -4.13
N ASP A 43 -16.56 -1.67 -2.85
CA ASP A 43 -16.06 -0.91 -1.69
C ASP A 43 -15.59 -1.82 -0.54
N CYS A 44 -15.26 -3.08 -0.81
CA CYS A 44 -14.85 -3.98 0.26
C CYS A 44 -13.44 -3.73 0.74
N TYR A 45 -13.19 -4.21 1.95
CA TYR A 45 -11.91 -4.07 2.59
C TYR A 45 -11.59 -5.27 3.48
N ASN A 46 -10.31 -5.44 3.74
CA ASN A 46 -9.79 -6.28 4.80
C ASN A 46 -9.19 -5.39 5.89
N TYR A 47 -9.27 -5.84 7.15
CA TYR A 47 -8.47 -5.29 8.23
C TYR A 47 -7.23 -6.14 8.47
N SER A 48 -6.07 -5.50 8.50
CA SER A 48 -4.81 -6.10 8.98
C SER A 48 -4.35 -5.37 10.24
N GLU A 49 -4.13 -6.10 11.33
CA GLU A 49 -3.62 -5.50 12.57
C GLU A 49 -2.10 -5.44 12.54
N GLU A 50 -1.56 -4.25 12.78
CA GLU A 50 -0.12 -3.99 12.74
C GLU A 50 0.35 -3.28 14.01
N ASN A 51 1.56 -3.62 14.46
CA ASN A 51 2.20 -2.89 15.55
C ASN A 51 3.02 -1.72 15.00
N ILE A 52 2.39 -0.55 14.97
CA ILE A 52 2.96 0.69 14.45
C ILE A 52 3.34 1.59 15.61
N LEU A 53 4.64 1.93 15.70
CA LEU A 53 5.15 2.85 16.72
C LEU A 53 4.71 2.50 18.16
N ARG A 54 4.69 1.19 18.47
CA ARG A 54 4.30 0.59 19.77
C ARG A 54 2.80 0.62 20.07
N LYS A 55 1.95 0.81 19.05
CA LYS A 55 0.49 0.67 19.16
C LYS A 55 -0.01 -0.32 18.13
N ALA A 56 -0.97 -1.15 18.55
CA ALA A 56 -1.78 -1.91 17.61
C ALA A 56 -2.69 -0.94 16.84
N ILE A 57 -2.60 -0.97 15.51
CA ILE A 57 -3.37 -0.14 14.60
C ILE A 57 -3.91 -1.04 13.49
N LEU A 58 -5.18 -0.87 13.15
CA LEU A 58 -5.79 -1.58 12.02
C LEU A 58 -5.47 -0.83 10.73
N LEU A 59 -4.98 -1.55 9.72
CA LEU A 59 -4.91 -1.09 8.35
C LEU A 59 -6.17 -1.56 7.62
N LYS A 60 -6.94 -0.62 7.07
CA LYS A 60 -8.10 -0.90 6.23
C LYS A 60 -7.64 -0.90 4.77
N LEU A 61 -7.50 -2.10 4.21
CA LEU A 61 -6.95 -2.35 2.88
C LEU A 61 -8.06 -2.67 1.89
N PRO A 62 -8.07 -2.05 0.70
CA PRO A 62 -9.08 -2.33 -0.31
C PRO A 62 -8.92 -3.72 -0.90
N VAL A 63 -10.07 -4.31 -1.23
CA VAL A 63 -10.21 -5.65 -1.78
C VAL A 63 -11.01 -5.56 -3.07
N GLU A 64 -10.57 -6.28 -4.10
CA GLU A 64 -11.31 -6.45 -5.33
C GLU A 64 -11.69 -7.91 -5.56
N ILE A 65 -12.51 -8.14 -6.58
CA ILE A 65 -12.77 -9.48 -7.09
C ILE A 65 -11.94 -9.69 -8.35
N THR A 66 -11.05 -10.66 -8.31
CA THR A 66 -10.26 -11.08 -9.47
C THR A 66 -10.75 -12.43 -9.95
N CYS A 67 -11.03 -12.56 -11.24
CA CYS A 67 -11.50 -13.82 -11.84
C CYS A 67 -10.42 -14.45 -12.71
N ASP A 68 -10.27 -15.77 -12.61
CA ASP A 68 -9.43 -16.53 -13.53
C ASP A 68 -10.11 -16.75 -14.90
N ASN A 69 -9.38 -17.34 -15.85
CA ASN A 69 -9.90 -17.66 -17.19
C ASN A 69 -11.06 -18.68 -17.18
N LYS A 70 -11.36 -19.31 -16.04
CA LYS A 70 -12.45 -20.26 -15.85
C LYS A 70 -13.63 -19.64 -15.08
N ASN A 71 -13.64 -18.32 -14.90
CA ASN A 71 -14.64 -17.56 -14.13
C ASN A 71 -14.69 -17.94 -12.64
N ASN A 72 -13.61 -18.50 -12.07
CA ASN A 72 -13.49 -18.58 -10.61
C ASN A 72 -13.01 -17.23 -10.11
N CYS A 73 -13.88 -16.56 -9.36
CA CYS A 73 -13.64 -15.22 -8.86
C CYS A 73 -13.30 -15.28 -7.37
N ASN A 74 -12.21 -14.65 -6.95
CA ASN A 74 -11.77 -14.62 -5.55
C ASN A 74 -11.67 -13.18 -5.04
N TYR A 75 -11.83 -13.02 -3.73
CA TYR A 75 -11.48 -11.76 -3.07
C TYR A 75 -9.96 -11.64 -2.93
N GLU A 76 -9.39 -10.58 -3.49
CA GLU A 76 -7.95 -10.33 -3.52
C GLU A 76 -7.62 -8.91 -3.06
N LEU A 77 -6.46 -8.75 -2.41
CA LEU A 77 -5.93 -7.42 -2.10
C LEU A 77 -5.38 -6.78 -3.37
N ILE A 78 -5.65 -5.50 -3.57
CA ILE A 78 -5.12 -4.76 -4.73
C ILE A 78 -3.75 -4.12 -4.48
N TYR A 79 -3.34 -4.05 -3.21
CA TYR A 79 -2.03 -3.57 -2.79
C TYR A 79 -1.36 -4.59 -1.87
N ASN A 80 -0.08 -4.83 -2.10
CA ASN A 80 0.79 -5.28 -1.02
C ASN A 80 1.08 -4.09 -0.10
N TYR A 81 1.44 -4.35 1.16
CA TYR A 81 2.00 -3.31 2.01
C TYR A 81 3.25 -3.76 2.75
N GLU A 82 4.10 -2.78 3.07
CA GLU A 82 5.32 -2.94 3.85
C GLU A 82 5.34 -1.85 4.93
N LEU A 83 5.68 -2.22 6.17
CA LEU A 83 5.96 -1.29 7.25
C LEU A 83 7.48 -1.14 7.44
N SER A 84 8.01 0.03 7.09
CA SER A 84 9.43 0.35 7.34
C SER A 84 9.55 1.30 8.54
N ARG A 85 10.25 0.87 9.59
CA ARG A 85 10.58 1.76 10.72
C ARG A 85 11.77 2.65 10.33
N VAL A 86 11.59 3.97 10.49
CA VAL A 86 12.67 4.95 10.25
C VAL A 86 13.48 5.15 11.51
N ASP A 87 12.80 5.33 12.65
CA ASP A 87 13.41 5.39 13.98
C ASP A 87 12.36 5.06 15.07
N SER A 88 12.65 5.36 16.33
CA SER A 88 11.76 5.08 17.46
C SER A 88 10.44 5.85 17.43
N LYS A 89 10.38 6.99 16.72
CA LYS A 89 9.22 7.88 16.62
C LYS A 89 8.64 7.96 15.22
N ARG A 90 9.30 7.45 14.18
CA ARG A 90 8.88 7.56 12.78
C ARG A 90 8.83 6.21 12.07
N ALA A 91 7.80 6.06 11.24
CA ALA A 91 7.61 4.88 10.39
C ALA A 91 7.01 5.30 9.05
N ILE A 92 7.07 4.41 8.07
CA ILE A 92 6.47 4.57 6.75
C ILE A 92 5.67 3.30 6.46
N ILE A 93 4.39 3.46 6.10
CA ILE A 93 3.63 2.38 5.45
C ILE A 93 3.73 2.62 3.96
N LYS A 94 4.19 1.62 3.21
CA LYS A 94 4.23 1.64 1.76
C LYS A 94 3.19 0.66 1.23
N PHE A 95 2.32 1.12 0.35
CA PHE A 95 1.38 0.28 -0.38
C PHE A 95 1.84 0.23 -1.83
N ASN A 96 2.07 -0.97 -2.39
CA ASN A 96 2.45 -1.10 -3.81
C ASN A 96 1.36 -1.84 -4.55
N SER A 97 0.93 -1.25 -5.66
CA SER A 97 -0.10 -1.80 -6.53
C SER A 97 0.38 -3.06 -7.21
N TYR A 98 -0.45 -4.10 -7.20
CA TYR A 98 -0.18 -5.31 -7.98
C TYR A 98 -0.41 -5.10 -9.48
N SER A 99 -1.20 -4.11 -9.89
CA SER A 99 -1.71 -3.98 -11.26
C SER A 99 -0.95 -2.99 -12.13
N ASN A 100 -0.46 -1.88 -11.56
CA ASN A 100 0.07 -0.76 -12.35
C ASN A 100 1.47 -0.27 -11.93
N GLY A 101 2.05 -0.88 -10.89
CA GLY A 101 3.38 -0.51 -10.37
C GLY A 101 3.42 0.80 -9.59
N ASP A 102 2.27 1.45 -9.35
CA ASP A 102 2.19 2.62 -8.50
C ASP A 102 2.51 2.26 -7.04
N SER A 103 3.11 3.22 -6.33
CA SER A 103 3.46 3.07 -4.93
C SER A 103 2.98 4.26 -4.11
N TYR A 104 2.35 4.00 -2.97
CA TYR A 104 1.66 4.97 -2.14
C TYR A 104 2.21 4.89 -0.72
N TRP A 105 2.80 5.97 -0.21
CA TRP A 105 3.51 5.94 1.07
C TRP A 105 2.86 6.89 2.07
N LEU A 106 2.61 6.40 3.29
CA LEU A 106 2.18 7.19 4.44
C LEU A 106 3.31 7.30 5.45
N TYR A 107 3.74 8.52 5.73
CA TYR A 107 4.73 8.81 6.73
C TYR A 107 4.06 9.11 8.06
N LEU A 108 4.48 8.38 9.08
CA LEU A 108 3.92 8.39 10.42
C LEU A 108 4.92 8.94 11.42
N LYS A 109 4.43 9.70 12.40
CA LYS A 109 5.20 10.17 13.54
C LYS A 109 4.43 9.97 14.84
N ASN A 110 5.12 9.61 15.91
CA ASN A 110 4.57 9.58 17.27
C ASN A 110 4.90 10.90 17.98
N ILE A 111 3.85 11.61 18.41
CA ILE A 111 3.92 12.82 19.22
C ILE A 111 3.02 12.61 20.44
N ASP A 112 3.58 12.71 21.63
CA ASP A 112 2.85 12.59 22.90
C ASP A 112 1.94 11.36 22.95
N GLN A 113 2.51 10.20 22.61
CA GLN A 113 1.83 8.92 22.53
C GLN A 113 0.71 8.87 21.48
N ASN A 114 0.58 9.84 20.58
CA ASN A 114 -0.39 9.83 19.50
C ASN A 114 0.32 9.65 18.17
N ILE A 115 -0.24 8.81 17.28
CA ILE A 115 0.30 8.59 15.95
C ILE A 115 -0.35 9.61 15.01
N TYR A 116 0.48 10.28 14.21
CA TYR A 116 0.05 11.23 13.20
C TYR A 116 0.58 10.82 11.83
N ILE A 117 -0.29 10.89 10.82
CA ILE A 117 0.12 10.90 9.42
C ILE A 117 0.52 12.33 9.08
N TYR A 118 1.80 12.53 8.76
CA TYR A 118 2.35 13.87 8.52
C TYR A 118 2.73 14.13 7.07
N LYS A 119 2.79 13.09 6.24
CA LYS A 119 3.06 13.22 4.81
C LYS A 119 2.51 11.99 4.09
N LYS A 120 1.95 12.20 2.90
CA LYS A 120 1.66 11.12 1.95
C LYS A 120 2.37 11.37 0.63
N ILE A 121 2.79 10.30 -0.04
CA ILE A 121 3.48 10.35 -1.33
C ILE A 121 2.89 9.32 -2.27
N LEU A 122 2.76 9.67 -3.54
CA LEU A 122 2.46 8.79 -4.66
C LEU A 122 3.66 8.78 -5.61
N TYR A 123 4.10 7.59 -6.00
CA TYR A 123 5.03 7.34 -7.08
C TYR A 123 4.32 6.60 -8.19
N LYS A 124 4.51 7.07 -9.41
CA LYS A 124 4.00 6.42 -10.61
C LYS A 124 4.91 6.63 -11.79
N ASN A 125 4.75 5.79 -12.80
CA ASN A 125 5.39 6.00 -14.09
C ASN A 125 4.79 7.25 -14.75
N GLY A 126 5.65 8.03 -15.41
CA GLY A 126 5.26 9.25 -16.09
C GLY A 126 6.15 9.56 -17.28
N ILE A 127 5.84 10.65 -17.97
CA ILE A 127 6.59 11.13 -19.13
C ILE A 127 7.03 12.57 -18.86
N TYR A 128 8.32 12.85 -18.99
CA TYR A 128 8.88 14.19 -18.93
C TYR A 128 8.96 14.78 -20.34
N LYS A 129 8.30 15.94 -20.54
CA LYS A 129 8.28 16.66 -21.81
C LYS A 129 9.45 17.66 -21.82
N LYS A 130 10.56 17.28 -22.45
CA LYS A 130 11.77 18.10 -22.56
C LYS A 130 11.71 18.94 -23.81
N ARG A 131 11.66 20.26 -23.67
CA ARG A 131 11.69 21.17 -24.83
C ARG A 131 13.08 21.17 -25.48
N ILE A 132 13.15 20.87 -26.78
CA ILE A 132 14.37 20.97 -27.58
C ILE A 132 14.46 22.36 -28.22
N LYS A 133 13.37 22.79 -28.88
CA LYS A 133 13.20 24.10 -29.53
C LYS A 133 11.75 24.58 -29.39
N SER A 134 11.42 25.76 -29.92
CA SER A 134 10.03 26.25 -29.92
C SER A 134 9.13 25.24 -30.64
N ASN A 135 8.05 24.82 -29.97
CA ASN A 135 7.11 23.80 -30.44
C ASN A 135 7.69 22.40 -30.73
N ASP A 136 8.94 22.13 -30.33
CA ASP A 136 9.62 20.85 -30.52
C ASP A 136 10.05 20.26 -29.17
N TYR A 137 9.65 19.01 -28.93
CA TYR A 137 9.74 18.36 -27.63
C TYR A 137 10.15 16.90 -27.76
N ASP A 138 11.06 16.51 -26.88
CA ASP A 138 11.37 15.12 -26.58
C ASP A 138 10.48 14.62 -25.41
N TYR A 139 10.14 13.34 -25.42
CA TYR A 139 9.28 12.70 -24.44
C TYR A 139 10.03 11.55 -23.78
N LEU A 140 10.55 11.81 -22.58
CA LEU A 140 11.44 10.91 -21.88
C LEU A 140 10.69 10.16 -20.77
N PRO A 141 10.96 8.86 -20.56
CA PRO A 141 10.39 8.13 -19.43
C PRO A 141 10.88 8.73 -18.11
N ALA A 142 9.96 8.90 -17.18
CA ALA A 142 10.21 9.53 -15.91
C ALA A 142 9.47 8.80 -14.78
N THR A 143 9.98 8.97 -13.56
CA THR A 143 9.21 8.72 -12.36
C THR A 143 8.56 10.03 -11.94
N GLU A 144 7.24 10.04 -11.81
CA GLU A 144 6.50 11.16 -11.25
C GLU A 144 6.29 10.91 -9.75
N VAL A 145 6.67 11.90 -8.95
CA VAL A 145 6.54 11.87 -7.49
C VAL A 145 5.63 13.01 -7.07
N CYS A 146 4.53 12.66 -6.44
CA CYS A 146 3.53 13.58 -5.95
C CYS A 146 3.44 13.47 -4.43
N PHE A 147 3.40 14.60 -3.71
CA PHE A 147 3.35 14.57 -2.25
C PHE A 147 2.43 15.64 -1.66
N GLU A 148 1.97 15.34 -0.45
CA GLU A 148 1.18 16.25 0.37
C GLU A 148 1.62 16.14 1.83
N ASN A 149 1.82 17.28 2.48
CA ASN A 149 2.06 17.33 3.92
C ASN A 149 0.72 17.33 4.64
N LEU A 150 0.61 16.53 5.69
CA LEU A 150 -0.62 16.30 6.44
C LEU A 150 -0.36 16.54 7.93
N ASN A 151 -1.44 16.58 8.70
CA ASN A 151 -1.36 16.53 10.16
C ASN A 151 -2.60 15.82 10.71
N ILE A 152 -2.78 14.54 10.36
CA ILE A 152 -3.97 13.76 10.69
C ILE A 152 -3.64 12.83 11.85
N LYS A 153 -4.38 12.93 12.96
CA LYS A 153 -4.26 12.01 14.09
C LYS A 153 -4.91 10.67 13.76
N VAL A 154 -4.19 9.58 13.96
CA VAL A 154 -4.72 8.21 13.82
C VAL A 154 -5.45 7.83 15.11
N VAL A 155 -6.74 7.50 14.98
CA VAL A 155 -7.59 7.14 16.13
C VAL A 155 -7.73 5.63 16.27
N LYS A 156 -8.21 4.94 15.23
CA LYS A 156 -8.54 3.50 15.28
C LYS A 156 -7.90 2.71 14.15
N TYR A 157 -8.01 3.22 12.93
CA TYR A 157 -7.46 2.59 11.73
C TYR A 157 -6.81 3.61 10.80
N ILE A 158 -5.99 3.11 9.89
CA ILE A 158 -5.47 3.84 8.74
C ILE A 158 -6.11 3.21 7.50
N SER A 159 -6.88 4.00 6.75
CA SER A 159 -7.55 3.56 5.53
C SER A 159 -6.76 4.00 4.31
N PHE A 160 -6.47 3.07 3.42
CA PHE A 160 -5.82 3.42 2.15
C PHE A 160 -6.71 4.38 1.35
N GLU A 161 -8.00 4.04 1.23
CA GLU A 161 -9.00 4.78 0.47
C GLU A 161 -9.11 6.24 0.95
N ASP A 162 -9.19 6.46 2.27
CA ASP A 162 -9.33 7.81 2.86
C ASP A 162 -8.13 8.72 2.58
N HIS A 163 -6.98 8.14 2.19
CA HIS A 163 -5.75 8.87 1.97
C HIS A 163 -5.35 9.00 0.50
N PHE A 164 -5.73 8.04 -0.34
CA PHE A 164 -5.25 7.96 -1.72
C PHE A 164 -6.37 7.90 -2.77
N ASN A 165 -7.60 7.55 -2.40
CA ASN A 165 -8.69 7.57 -3.37
C ASN A 165 -9.16 9.01 -3.61
N SER A 166 -9.34 9.37 -4.89
CA SER A 166 -9.87 10.67 -5.33
C SER A 166 -9.05 11.91 -4.94
N VAL A 167 -7.77 11.75 -4.59
CA VAL A 167 -6.90 12.87 -4.21
C VAL A 167 -6.13 13.43 -5.40
N VAL A 168 -6.35 14.71 -5.70
CA VAL A 168 -5.48 15.47 -6.59
C VAL A 168 -4.29 15.99 -5.80
N PHE A 169 -3.12 15.38 -6.00
CA PHE A 169 -1.89 15.88 -5.44
C PHE A 169 -1.52 17.23 -6.06
N LYS A 170 -1.25 18.23 -5.20
CA LYS A 170 -0.87 19.58 -5.66
C LYS A 170 0.61 19.72 -6.01
N ASN A 171 1.47 18.99 -5.31
CA ASN A 171 2.93 19.10 -5.47
C ASN A 171 3.45 17.85 -6.14
N CYS A 172 3.74 17.95 -7.44
CA CYS A 172 4.32 16.87 -8.22
C CYS A 172 5.59 17.33 -8.92
N TYR A 173 6.57 16.46 -9.01
CA TYR A 173 7.80 16.67 -9.78
C TYR A 173 8.22 15.36 -10.44
N LYS A 174 9.15 15.47 -11.40
CA LYS A 174 9.62 14.33 -12.18
C LYS A 174 11.11 14.14 -11.97
N CYS A 175 11.56 12.88 -12.00
CA CYS A 175 12.96 12.50 -12.06
C CYS A 175 13.16 11.45 -13.17
N PRO A 176 14.37 11.34 -13.75
CA PRO A 176 14.67 10.33 -14.76
C PRO A 176 14.41 8.93 -14.20
N ILE A 177 13.86 8.04 -15.04
CA ILE A 177 13.40 6.71 -14.60
C ILE A 177 14.52 5.82 -14.01
N GLN A 178 15.78 6.06 -14.39
CA GLN A 178 16.95 5.37 -13.84
C GLN A 178 17.31 5.80 -12.40
N VAL A 179 16.77 6.92 -11.90
CA VAL A 179 17.02 7.40 -10.54
C VAL A 179 16.17 6.59 -9.56
N LYS A 180 16.81 5.96 -8.57
CA LYS A 180 16.09 5.27 -7.50
C LYS A 180 15.07 6.19 -6.81
N VAL A 181 13.90 5.65 -6.50
CA VAL A 181 12.79 6.39 -5.88
C VAL A 181 13.22 7.12 -4.60
N GLU A 182 14.00 6.48 -3.73
CA GLU A 182 14.51 7.09 -2.49
C GLU A 182 15.36 8.33 -2.76
N ASN A 183 16.17 8.29 -3.81
CA ASN A 183 17.00 9.42 -4.22
C ASN A 183 16.14 10.51 -4.84
N CYS A 184 15.11 10.14 -5.61
CA CYS A 184 14.14 11.09 -6.16
C CYS A 184 13.40 11.87 -5.05
N ILE A 185 13.05 11.21 -3.94
CA ILE A 185 12.41 11.86 -2.78
C ILE A 185 13.36 12.82 -2.05
N LYS A 186 14.62 12.42 -1.87
CA LYS A 186 15.62 13.25 -1.18
C LYS A 186 15.98 14.49 -1.99
N ASN A 187 15.99 14.37 -3.31
CA ASN A 187 16.53 15.37 -4.23
C ASN A 187 15.44 16.16 -4.97
N GLN A 188 14.29 16.41 -4.33
CA GLN A 188 13.11 17.14 -4.85
C GLN A 188 13.39 18.38 -5.70
N ARG A 189 14.54 19.05 -5.49
CA ARG A 189 14.91 20.34 -6.11
C ARG A 189 16.17 20.27 -6.97
N ILE A 190 16.70 19.08 -7.26
CA ILE A 190 17.86 18.96 -8.14
C ILE A 190 17.38 19.00 -9.59
N ASN A 191 18.02 19.85 -10.39
CA ASN A 191 17.90 19.78 -11.84
C ASN A 191 18.60 18.50 -12.32
N TYR A 192 17.81 17.47 -12.58
CA TYR A 192 18.33 16.26 -13.19
C TYR A 192 18.85 16.55 -14.59
N LYS A 193 19.95 15.89 -14.97
CA LYS A 193 20.32 15.77 -16.37
C LYS A 193 19.34 14.78 -17.00
N TRP A 194 18.44 15.33 -17.81
CA TRP A 194 17.46 14.62 -18.61
C TRP A 194 18.03 14.25 -19.97
#